data_AF-F0YGW0-F1
#
_entry.id   AF-F0YGW0-F1
#
_cell.length_a   1.000
_cell.length_b   1.000
_cell.length_c   1.000
_cell.angle_alpha   90.00
_cell.angle_beta   90.00
_cell.angle_gamma   90.00
#
_symmetry.space_group_name_H-M   'P 1'
#
loop_
_entity.id
_entity.type
_entity.pdbx_description
1 polymer ?
#
loop_
_entity_poly.entity_id
_entity_poly.type
_entity_poly.pdbx_seq_one_letter_code
_entity_poly.pdbx_strand_id
1 'polypeptide(L)'
;MASKLALALCLSGAAAYVAPVTRSSSSALNGGKEDLLALADSLPGPGTSFWDPLGLADQDYALGNVDATVGNDATVAFLRHAEIKHGRVAMAAFLGFIAQSTPLVAGEHTFAPYRGYVANVSPQEQWANIPLLGKLQIFIAIGMLESYGEGAGDDSYVHYMKGGVPGYYPEIRGKNNGQLVLNLYDPFNFGMRDRSAEKRARGLKSEILNGRAAMFGIFGFIAESKVPGSVPLLSSIPTFPHSDINTMIPFSGDFTLLPQ
;
A
#
# COMPACT_ATOMS: atom_id res chain seq x y z
N MET A 1 23.16 22.61 -83.14
CA MET A 1 24.06 21.94 -82.18
C MET A 1 23.62 22.35 -80.78
N ALA A 2 22.88 21.47 -80.10
CA ALA A 2 22.33 21.72 -78.78
C ALA A 2 23.44 21.61 -77.72
N SER A 3 23.67 22.70 -76.98
CA SER A 3 24.66 22.75 -75.91
C SER A 3 24.09 22.12 -74.64
N LYS A 4 24.83 21.11 -74.18
CA LYS A 4 24.60 20.29 -73.00
C LYS A 4 24.92 21.10 -71.74
N LEU A 5 23.93 21.53 -70.96
CA LEU A 5 24.16 21.89 -69.56
C LEU A 5 22.85 21.92 -68.75
N ALA A 6 22.21 20.77 -68.60
CA ALA A 6 21.07 20.63 -67.69
C ALA A 6 20.90 19.17 -67.26
N LEU A 7 21.85 18.62 -66.48
CA LEU A 7 21.65 17.44 -65.62
C LEU A 7 22.92 17.14 -64.81
N ALA A 8 23.09 17.77 -63.65
CA ALA A 8 24.19 17.44 -62.73
C ALA A 8 23.84 17.72 -61.27
N LEU A 9 22.64 17.32 -60.83
CA LEU A 9 22.26 17.44 -59.41
C LEU A 9 21.35 16.31 -58.90
N CYS A 10 21.49 15.11 -59.47
CA CYS A 10 20.74 13.94 -59.01
C CYS A 10 21.62 12.69 -59.04
N LEU A 11 22.63 12.59 -58.17
CA LEU A 11 23.31 11.32 -57.83
C LEU A 11 24.27 11.54 -56.64
N SER A 12 23.71 11.81 -55.46
CA SER A 12 24.41 11.52 -54.20
C SER A 12 23.54 10.53 -53.44
N GLY A 13 23.96 9.26 -53.42
CA GLY A 13 23.28 8.19 -52.73
C GLY A 13 23.19 8.47 -51.24
N ALA A 14 21.97 8.62 -50.73
CA ALA A 14 21.70 8.59 -49.30
C ALA A 14 21.77 7.13 -48.82
N ALA A 15 22.99 6.62 -48.64
CA ALA A 15 23.24 5.42 -47.88
C ALA A 15 23.74 5.83 -46.49
N ALA A 16 23.11 5.27 -45.45
CA ALA A 16 23.42 5.42 -44.02
C ALA A 16 22.62 6.48 -43.24
N TYR A 17 21.30 6.29 -43.15
CA TYR A 17 20.58 6.51 -41.89
C TYR A 17 19.74 5.27 -41.60
N VAL A 18 20.37 4.23 -41.06
CA VAL A 18 19.63 3.21 -40.32
C VAL A 18 19.34 3.84 -38.96
N ALA A 19 18.09 4.21 -38.71
CA ALA A 19 17.64 4.59 -37.39
C ALA A 19 18.03 3.45 -36.42
N PRO A 20 18.54 3.75 -35.21
CA PRO A 20 18.76 2.70 -34.23
C PRO A 20 17.43 1.97 -34.06
N VAL A 21 17.41 0.67 -34.38
CA VAL A 21 16.30 -0.19 -33.98
C VAL A 21 16.31 -0.11 -32.47
N THR A 22 15.39 0.66 -31.90
CA THR A 22 15.08 0.59 -30.48
C THR A 22 14.81 -0.89 -30.25
N ARG A 23 15.69 -1.55 -29.49
CA ARG A 23 15.37 -2.88 -28.98
C ARG A 23 14.02 -2.70 -28.33
N SER A 24 13.00 -3.37 -28.87
CA SER A 24 11.77 -3.62 -28.12
C SER A 24 12.27 -4.18 -26.81
N SER A 25 12.15 -3.42 -25.73
CA SER A 25 12.33 -3.98 -24.40
C SER A 25 11.36 -5.15 -24.35
N SER A 26 11.91 -6.37 -24.31
CA SER A 26 11.15 -7.51 -23.82
C SER A 26 10.52 -7.05 -22.52
N SER A 27 9.19 -7.14 -22.42
CA SER A 27 8.39 -6.62 -21.30
C SER A 27 9.14 -6.80 -19.98
N ALA A 28 9.81 -5.74 -19.52
CA ALA A 28 10.32 -5.69 -18.17
C ALA A 28 9.08 -5.86 -17.31
N LEU A 29 9.08 -6.86 -16.43
CA LEU A 29 8.06 -6.97 -15.42
C LEU A 29 8.05 -5.62 -14.69
N ASN A 30 6.98 -4.83 -14.87
CA ASN A 30 6.77 -3.62 -14.07
C ASN A 30 6.83 -4.06 -12.60
N GLY A 31 7.93 -3.79 -11.90
CA GLY A 31 8.15 -4.40 -10.58
C GLY A 31 9.55 -4.93 -10.28
N GLY A 32 10.42 -5.10 -11.28
CA GLY A 32 11.76 -5.69 -11.09
C GLY A 32 12.75 -4.80 -10.32
N LYS A 33 13.96 -5.32 -10.10
CA LYS A 33 15.02 -4.61 -9.33
C LYS A 33 15.44 -3.30 -10.00
N GLU A 34 15.51 -3.25 -11.33
CA GLU A 34 15.87 -2.03 -12.07
C GLU A 34 14.87 -0.89 -11.80
N ASP A 35 13.57 -1.20 -11.78
CA ASP A 35 12.52 -0.24 -11.45
C ASP A 35 12.62 0.25 -9.99
N LEU A 36 13.05 -0.64 -9.08
CA LEU A 36 13.27 -0.30 -7.67
C LEU A 36 14.43 0.69 -7.50
N LEU A 37 15.53 0.48 -8.23
CA LEU A 37 16.69 1.40 -8.26
C LEU A 37 16.29 2.76 -8.82
N ALA A 38 15.61 2.77 -9.97
CA ALA A 38 15.12 4.01 -10.58
C ALA A 38 14.13 4.75 -9.66
N LEU A 39 13.27 4.03 -8.94
CA LEU A 39 12.38 4.61 -7.95
C LEU A 39 13.17 5.25 -6.80
N ALA A 40 14.19 4.56 -6.26
CA ALA A 40 15.02 5.06 -5.17
C ALA A 40 15.73 6.37 -5.54
N ASP A 41 16.33 6.44 -6.74
CA ASP A 41 16.98 7.65 -7.25
C ASP A 41 16.01 8.83 -7.40
N SER A 42 14.73 8.52 -7.62
CA SER A 42 13.69 9.52 -7.85
C SER A 42 13.06 10.08 -6.56
N LEU A 43 13.34 9.49 -5.40
CA LEU A 43 12.77 9.89 -4.10
C LEU A 43 13.65 10.92 -3.38
N PRO A 44 13.08 11.96 -2.77
CA PRO A 44 13.83 12.89 -1.94
C PRO A 44 14.22 12.22 -0.60
N GLY A 45 15.51 12.25 -0.24
CA GLY A 45 15.99 11.75 1.05
C GLY A 45 17.51 11.91 1.24
N PRO A 46 18.02 11.88 2.48
CA PRO A 46 19.46 11.89 2.73
C PRO A 46 20.07 10.56 2.29
N GLY A 47 20.94 10.61 1.29
CA GLY A 47 21.55 9.44 0.65
C GLY A 47 20.83 9.07 -0.65
N THR A 48 21.33 9.59 -1.78
CA THR A 48 20.88 9.26 -3.15
C THR A 48 21.31 7.85 -3.58
N SER A 49 21.38 6.92 -2.64
CA SER A 49 21.80 5.54 -2.87
C SER A 49 20.69 4.62 -2.41
N PHE A 50 20.30 3.70 -3.28
CA PHE A 50 19.48 2.55 -2.97
C PHE A 50 19.86 1.95 -1.59
N TRP A 51 18.88 1.88 -0.68
CA TRP A 51 19.09 1.37 0.68
C TRP A 51 18.65 -0.09 0.74
N ASP A 52 19.63 -1.00 0.73
CA ASP A 52 19.42 -2.43 0.99
C ASP A 52 20.64 -3.02 1.72
N PRO A 53 20.77 -2.77 3.04
CA PRO A 53 21.91 -3.28 3.81
C PRO A 53 21.86 -4.80 4.03
N LEU A 54 20.71 -5.43 3.81
CA LEU A 54 20.49 -6.86 4.04
C LEU A 54 20.51 -7.68 2.74
N GLY A 55 20.56 -7.03 1.58
CA GLY A 55 20.53 -7.68 0.27
C GLY A 55 19.20 -8.41 0.00
N LEU A 56 18.09 -7.94 0.57
CA LEU A 56 16.80 -8.63 0.47
C LEU A 56 16.20 -8.49 -0.93
N ALA A 57 16.52 -7.42 -1.66
CA ALA A 57 16.05 -7.25 -3.03
C ALA A 57 16.79 -8.17 -4.02
N ASP A 58 17.91 -8.78 -3.60
CA ASP A 58 18.72 -9.70 -4.41
C ASP A 58 18.40 -11.18 -4.19
N GLN A 59 17.54 -11.48 -3.22
CA GLN A 59 17.19 -12.86 -2.88
C GLN A 59 16.01 -13.37 -3.71
N ASP A 60 15.96 -14.70 -3.87
CA ASP A 60 14.82 -15.40 -4.47
C ASP A 60 14.03 -16.09 -3.37
N TYR A 61 12.77 -15.67 -3.18
CA TYR A 61 11.93 -16.19 -2.10
C TYR A 61 11.02 -17.32 -2.59
N ALA A 62 10.73 -18.25 -1.69
CA ALA A 62 9.68 -19.26 -1.85
C ALA A 62 8.33 -18.67 -1.43
N LEU A 63 7.64 -18.00 -2.37
CA LEU A 63 6.37 -17.31 -2.12
C LEU A 63 5.21 -18.12 -2.72
N GLY A 64 4.41 -18.76 -1.86
CA GLY A 64 3.22 -19.52 -2.26
C GLY A 64 3.48 -20.98 -2.64
N ASN A 65 4.73 -21.38 -2.88
CA ASN A 65 5.13 -22.78 -3.04
C ASN A 65 6.40 -23.03 -2.22
N VAL A 66 6.40 -24.07 -1.37
CA VAL A 66 7.53 -24.42 -0.50
C VAL A 66 8.68 -25.04 -1.30
N ASP A 67 8.39 -25.61 -2.48
CA ASP A 67 9.34 -26.40 -3.27
C ASP A 67 9.99 -25.62 -4.43
N ALA A 68 9.57 -24.36 -4.68
CA ALA A 68 10.08 -23.56 -5.79
C ALA A 68 10.11 -22.06 -5.47
N THR A 69 11.19 -21.39 -5.89
CA THR A 69 11.29 -19.93 -5.83
C THR A 69 10.53 -19.28 -6.99
N VAL A 70 10.08 -18.04 -6.78
CA VAL A 70 9.29 -17.29 -7.78
C VAL A 70 10.14 -16.44 -8.73
N GLY A 71 11.47 -16.46 -8.56
CA GLY A 71 12.42 -15.59 -9.26
C GLY A 71 12.53 -14.18 -8.65
N ASN A 72 13.60 -13.47 -9.01
CA ASN A 72 13.95 -12.21 -8.36
C ASN A 72 12.95 -11.08 -8.67
N ASP A 73 12.49 -10.95 -9.92
CA ASP A 73 11.54 -9.89 -10.28
C ASP A 73 10.20 -10.03 -9.55
N ALA A 74 9.70 -11.27 -9.41
CA ALA A 74 8.49 -11.56 -8.64
C ALA A 74 8.69 -11.29 -7.14
N THR A 75 9.88 -11.60 -6.61
CA THR A 75 10.28 -11.24 -5.25
C THR A 75 10.20 -9.73 -5.05
N VAL A 76 10.87 -8.95 -5.91
CA VAL A 76 10.91 -7.49 -5.77
C VAL A 76 9.51 -6.90 -5.91
N ALA A 77 8.71 -7.39 -6.84
CA ALA A 77 7.31 -6.97 -6.98
C ALA A 77 6.49 -7.26 -5.71
N PHE A 78 6.71 -8.42 -5.07
CA PHE A 78 6.09 -8.76 -3.79
C PHE A 78 6.53 -7.83 -2.67
N LEU A 79 7.83 -7.57 -2.51
CA LEU A 79 8.36 -6.66 -1.48
C LEU A 79 7.80 -5.24 -1.64
N ARG A 80 7.74 -4.74 -2.89
CA ARG A 80 7.14 -3.43 -3.20
C ARG A 80 5.65 -3.40 -2.86
N HIS A 81 4.91 -4.46 -3.21
CA HIS A 81 3.50 -4.55 -2.88
C HIS A 81 3.28 -4.59 -1.35
N ALA A 82 4.11 -5.35 -0.64
CA ALA A 82 4.07 -5.46 0.82
C ALA A 82 4.35 -4.10 1.49
N GLU A 83 5.38 -3.36 1.06
CA GLU A 83 5.67 -2.02 1.57
C GLU A 83 4.46 -1.09 1.43
N ILE A 84 3.84 -1.06 0.25
CA ILE A 84 2.67 -0.20 -0.01
C ILE A 84 1.48 -0.64 0.86
N LYS A 85 1.21 -1.94 0.99
CA LYS A 85 0.10 -2.46 1.81
C LYS A 85 0.28 -2.08 3.28
N HIS A 86 1.48 -2.32 3.84
CA HIS A 86 1.81 -1.91 5.20
C HIS A 86 1.71 -0.39 5.37
N GLY A 87 2.15 0.39 4.38
CA GLY A 87 2.13 1.85 4.44
C GLY A 87 0.71 2.41 4.45
N ARG A 88 -0.18 1.86 3.63
CA ARG A 88 -1.61 2.23 3.60
C ARG A 88 -2.30 1.93 4.92
N VAL A 89 -2.09 0.73 5.46
CA VAL A 89 -2.65 0.33 6.76
C VAL A 89 -2.08 1.20 7.87
N ALA A 90 -0.77 1.49 7.86
CA ALA A 90 -0.13 2.34 8.85
C ALA A 90 -0.65 3.79 8.81
N MET A 91 -0.87 4.37 7.63
CA MET A 91 -1.47 5.70 7.50
C MET A 91 -2.88 5.75 8.10
N ALA A 92 -3.72 4.74 7.81
CA ALA A 92 -5.05 4.64 8.39
C ALA A 92 -5.00 4.41 9.91
N ALA A 93 -4.09 3.55 10.39
CA ALA A 93 -3.93 3.24 11.80
C ALA A 93 -3.43 4.45 12.60
N PHE A 94 -2.49 5.24 12.05
CA PHE A 94 -1.99 6.45 12.70
C PHE A 94 -3.10 7.49 12.90
N LEU A 95 -3.88 7.78 11.85
CA LEU A 95 -5.02 8.68 11.94
C LEU A 95 -6.14 8.11 12.83
N GLY A 96 -6.39 6.79 12.74
CA GLY A 96 -7.36 6.08 13.55
C GLY A 96 -7.04 6.16 15.03
N PHE A 97 -5.78 5.97 15.42
CA PHE A 97 -5.31 6.11 16.80
C PHE A 97 -5.56 7.52 17.35
N ILE A 98 -5.22 8.54 16.57
CA ILE A 98 -5.46 9.94 16.95
C ILE A 98 -6.97 10.19 17.11
N ALA A 99 -7.78 9.79 16.12
CA ALA A 99 -9.23 9.96 16.16
C ALA A 99 -9.85 9.25 17.37
N GLN A 100 -9.45 8.00 17.63
CA GLN A 100 -9.89 7.21 18.79
C GLN A 100 -9.42 7.78 20.12
N SER A 101 -8.37 8.61 20.15
CA SER A 101 -7.94 9.31 21.36
C SER A 101 -8.74 10.60 21.61
N THR A 102 -9.56 11.06 20.65
CA THR A 102 -10.38 12.25 20.83
C THR A 102 -11.72 11.94 21.52
N PRO A 103 -12.31 12.90 22.27
CA PRO A 103 -13.63 12.74 22.87
C PRO A 103 -14.75 12.45 21.86
N LEU A 104 -14.56 12.80 20.57
CA LEU A 104 -15.53 12.51 19.54
C LEU A 104 -15.72 11.01 19.31
N VAL A 105 -14.66 10.20 19.47
CA VAL A 105 -14.71 8.75 19.24
C VAL A 105 -14.65 7.98 20.54
N ALA A 106 -13.81 8.39 21.49
CA ALA A 106 -13.70 7.77 22.81
C ALA A 106 -14.86 8.12 23.74
N GLY A 107 -15.52 9.27 23.55
CA GLY A 107 -16.51 9.77 24.48
C GLY A 107 -17.83 9.00 24.46
N GLU A 108 -18.80 9.49 25.23
CA GLU A 108 -20.13 8.92 25.25
C GLU A 108 -20.88 9.21 23.94
N HIS A 109 -21.55 8.19 23.41
CA HIS A 109 -22.36 8.29 22.19
C HIS A 109 -23.83 8.15 22.53
N THR A 110 -24.69 8.99 21.94
CA THR A 110 -26.15 8.88 22.08
C THR A 110 -26.67 7.51 21.60
N PHE A 111 -26.05 6.97 20.55
CA PHE A 111 -26.27 5.62 20.07
C PHE A 111 -24.95 4.87 20.15
N ALA A 112 -24.88 3.89 21.05
CA ALA A 112 -23.66 3.11 21.25
C ALA A 112 -23.28 2.38 19.93
N PRO A 113 -22.01 2.47 19.49
CA PRO A 113 -21.55 1.80 18.26
C PRO A 113 -21.74 0.27 18.30
N TYR A 114 -21.66 -0.31 19.49
CA TYR A 114 -21.91 -1.72 19.75
C TYR A 114 -22.41 -1.90 21.18
N ARG A 115 -23.00 -3.08 21.46
CA ARG A 115 -23.49 -3.43 22.79
C ARG A 115 -22.31 -3.59 23.76
N GLY A 116 -22.36 -2.91 24.90
CA GLY A 116 -21.28 -2.93 25.90
C GLY A 116 -20.15 -1.94 25.61
N TYR A 117 -20.42 -0.88 24.83
CA TYR A 117 -19.46 0.20 24.59
C TYR A 117 -19.02 0.85 25.91
N VAL A 118 -17.70 1.05 26.06
CA VAL A 118 -17.09 1.70 27.23
C VAL A 118 -16.44 2.99 26.75
N ALA A 119 -16.88 4.12 27.31
CA ALA A 119 -16.36 5.44 26.98
C ALA A 119 -15.07 5.78 27.74
N ASN A 120 -14.30 6.71 27.18
CA ASN A 120 -13.09 7.34 27.71
C ASN A 120 -11.95 6.36 28.05
N VAL A 121 -11.83 5.28 27.27
CA VAL A 121 -10.74 4.31 27.37
C VAL A 121 -9.75 4.49 26.21
N SER A 122 -8.54 3.98 26.39
CA SER A 122 -7.48 4.06 25.37
C SER A 122 -7.91 3.39 24.06
N PRO A 123 -7.38 3.78 22.89
CA PRO A 123 -7.69 3.14 21.60
C PRO A 123 -7.54 1.61 21.61
N GLN A 124 -6.56 1.10 22.35
CA GLN A 124 -6.29 -0.33 22.49
C GLN A 124 -7.36 -1.04 23.33
N GLU A 125 -7.81 -0.41 24.41
CA GLU A 125 -8.93 -0.91 25.22
C GLU A 125 -10.25 -0.82 24.47
N GLN A 126 -10.45 0.21 23.63
CA GLN A 126 -11.61 0.29 22.74
C GLN A 126 -11.67 -0.95 21.85
N TRP A 127 -10.54 -1.36 21.25
CA TRP A 127 -10.46 -2.63 20.50
C TRP A 127 -10.75 -3.85 21.37
N ALA A 128 -10.17 -3.91 22.57
CA ALA A 128 -10.38 -5.04 23.50
C ALA A 128 -11.88 -5.22 23.82
N ASN A 129 -12.60 -4.11 24.04
CA ASN A 129 -14.01 -4.07 24.39
C ASN A 129 -14.97 -4.38 23.23
N ILE A 130 -14.50 -4.48 21.98
CA ILE A 130 -15.37 -4.90 20.86
C ILE A 130 -15.79 -6.36 21.09
N PRO A 131 -17.10 -6.68 21.04
CA PRO A 131 -17.60 -8.05 21.14
C PRO A 131 -16.98 -8.96 20.08
N LEU A 132 -16.81 -10.24 20.39
CA LEU A 132 -16.20 -11.22 19.50
C LEU A 132 -16.80 -11.22 18.09
N LEU A 133 -18.14 -11.21 18.00
CA LEU A 133 -18.83 -11.21 16.71
C LEU A 133 -18.50 -9.96 15.88
N GLY A 134 -18.32 -8.79 16.52
CA GLY A 134 -17.90 -7.56 15.85
C GLY A 134 -16.48 -7.67 15.31
N LYS A 135 -15.54 -8.22 16.09
CA LYS A 135 -14.16 -8.48 15.63
C LYS A 135 -14.15 -9.45 14.45
N LEU A 136 -14.93 -10.53 14.49
CA LEU A 136 -15.04 -11.50 13.40
C LEU A 136 -15.61 -10.87 12.12
N GLN A 137 -16.62 -10.00 12.22
CA GLN A 137 -17.15 -9.27 11.06
C GLN A 137 -16.07 -8.40 10.40
N ILE A 138 -15.25 -7.70 11.20
CA ILE A 138 -14.13 -6.90 10.71
C ILE A 138 -13.11 -7.78 9.99
N PHE A 139 -12.66 -8.88 10.61
CA PHE A 139 -11.67 -9.78 10.00
C PHE A 139 -12.18 -10.44 8.71
N ILE A 140 -13.44 -10.88 8.67
CA ILE A 140 -14.05 -11.46 7.46
C ILE A 140 -14.15 -10.40 6.37
N ALA A 141 -14.58 -9.18 6.69
CA ALA A 141 -14.64 -8.08 5.73
C ALA A 141 -13.26 -7.76 5.13
N ILE A 142 -12.23 -7.65 5.98
CA ILE A 142 -10.84 -7.44 5.54
C ILE A 142 -10.37 -8.62 4.67
N GLY A 143 -10.61 -9.86 5.10
CA GLY A 143 -10.24 -11.06 4.35
C GLY A 143 -10.88 -11.12 2.96
N MET A 144 -12.15 -10.71 2.83
CA MET A 144 -12.80 -10.57 1.52
C MET A 144 -12.13 -9.49 0.67
N LEU A 145 -11.85 -8.31 1.22
CA LEU A 145 -11.19 -7.22 0.49
C LEU A 145 -9.77 -7.59 0.04
N GLU A 146 -9.00 -8.27 0.88
CA GLU A 146 -7.67 -8.78 0.54
C GLU A 146 -7.77 -9.83 -0.59
N SER A 147 -8.71 -10.77 -0.50
CA SER A 147 -8.93 -11.77 -1.55
C SER A 147 -9.29 -11.13 -2.91
N TYR A 148 -10.11 -10.09 -2.92
CA TYR A 148 -10.41 -9.31 -4.13
C TYR A 148 -9.17 -8.60 -4.68
N GLY A 149 -8.30 -8.07 -3.81
CA GLY A 149 -7.04 -7.44 -4.19
C GLY A 149 -6.05 -8.42 -4.85
N GLU A 150 -6.13 -9.70 -4.50
CA GLU A 150 -5.34 -10.78 -5.11
C GLU A 150 -5.90 -11.28 -6.45
N GLY A 151 -7.12 -10.87 -6.82
CA GLY A 151 -7.72 -11.17 -8.13
C GLY A 151 -9.03 -11.96 -8.09
N ALA A 152 -9.63 -12.19 -6.93
CA ALA A 152 -10.85 -13.01 -6.77
C ALA A 152 -12.16 -12.44 -7.38
N GLY A 153 -12.09 -11.54 -8.35
CA GLY A 153 -13.28 -10.95 -8.97
C GLY A 153 -13.05 -10.25 -10.31
N ASP A 154 -11.87 -10.38 -10.92
CA ASP A 154 -11.60 -9.80 -12.22
C ASP A 154 -10.61 -10.65 -13.03
N ASP A 155 -11.12 -11.33 -14.05
CA ASP A 155 -10.31 -12.18 -14.94
C ASP A 155 -9.30 -11.37 -15.77
N SER A 156 -9.49 -10.04 -15.89
CA SER A 156 -8.57 -9.14 -16.59
C SER A 156 -7.44 -8.61 -15.70
N TYR A 157 -7.48 -8.88 -14.39
CA TYR A 157 -6.46 -8.41 -13.45
C TYR A 157 -5.19 -9.24 -13.56
N VAL A 158 -4.08 -8.56 -13.86
CA VAL A 158 -2.74 -9.16 -13.82
C VAL A 158 -2.17 -8.99 -12.41
N HIS A 159 -1.91 -10.10 -11.75
CA HIS A 159 -1.33 -10.12 -10.41
C HIS A 159 0.10 -9.52 -10.40
N TYR A 160 0.48 -8.81 -9.33
CA TYR A 160 1.72 -8.03 -9.28
C TYR A 160 2.99 -8.89 -9.40
N MET A 161 3.00 -10.13 -8.91
CA MET A 161 4.12 -11.08 -9.12
C MET A 161 4.20 -11.63 -10.55
N LYS A 162 3.21 -11.34 -11.40
CA LYS A 162 3.13 -11.77 -12.81
C LYS A 162 3.23 -10.59 -13.79
N GLY A 163 3.79 -9.46 -13.35
CA GLY A 163 3.96 -8.24 -14.15
C GLY A 163 2.83 -7.21 -14.02
N GLY A 164 1.90 -7.44 -13.08
CA GLY A 164 0.92 -6.43 -12.67
C GLY A 164 1.57 -5.28 -11.89
N VAL A 165 0.88 -4.14 -11.78
CA VAL A 165 1.41 -2.97 -11.09
C VAL A 165 1.34 -3.17 -9.57
N PRO A 166 2.47 -3.15 -8.84
CA PRO A 166 2.44 -3.26 -7.38
C PRO A 166 1.61 -2.15 -6.73
N GLY A 167 0.66 -2.54 -5.89
CA GLY A 167 -0.19 -1.61 -5.14
C GLY A 167 -1.43 -1.13 -5.89
N TYR A 168 -1.66 -1.62 -7.11
CA TYR A 168 -2.94 -1.48 -7.78
C TYR A 168 -4.01 -2.31 -7.08
N TYR A 169 -5.22 -1.76 -6.97
CA TYR A 169 -6.37 -2.46 -6.40
C TYR A 169 -7.52 -2.39 -7.42
N PRO A 170 -8.10 -3.54 -7.84
CA PRO A 170 -9.11 -3.60 -8.90
C PRO A 170 -10.40 -2.87 -8.52
N GLU A 171 -11.22 -2.52 -9.52
CA GLU A 171 -12.51 -1.90 -9.26
C GLU A 171 -13.52 -2.94 -8.76
N ILE A 172 -14.18 -2.65 -7.63
CA ILE A 172 -15.15 -3.57 -7.02
C ILE A 172 -16.60 -3.21 -7.41
N ARG A 173 -16.83 -1.96 -7.82
CA ARG A 173 -18.17 -1.48 -8.15
C ARG A 173 -18.82 -2.33 -9.24
N GLY A 174 -20.05 -2.77 -8.98
CA GLY A 174 -20.84 -3.61 -9.88
C GLY A 174 -20.49 -5.10 -9.85
N LYS A 175 -19.43 -5.51 -9.12
CA LYS A 175 -19.06 -6.93 -8.95
C LYS A 175 -20.03 -7.63 -7.99
N ASN A 176 -20.02 -8.97 -8.03
CA ASN A 176 -20.95 -9.83 -7.29
C ASN A 176 -22.43 -9.49 -7.54
N ASN A 177 -22.84 -9.53 -8.82
CA ASN A 177 -24.21 -9.25 -9.27
C ASN A 177 -24.76 -7.88 -8.82
N GLY A 178 -23.90 -6.86 -8.71
CA GLY A 178 -24.31 -5.51 -8.31
C GLY A 178 -24.48 -5.29 -6.80
N GLN A 179 -24.12 -6.27 -5.96
CA GLN A 179 -24.17 -6.11 -4.50
C GLN A 179 -23.15 -5.07 -4.00
N LEU A 180 -22.02 -4.92 -4.70
CA LEU A 180 -20.97 -3.97 -4.34
C LEU A 180 -21.18 -2.67 -5.12
N VAL A 181 -21.78 -1.68 -4.46
CA VAL A 181 -22.21 -0.43 -5.09
C VAL A 181 -21.09 0.63 -5.13
N LEU A 182 -20.17 0.57 -4.17
CA LEU A 182 -19.10 1.56 -3.98
C LEU A 182 -17.73 0.94 -4.27
N ASN A 183 -16.84 1.74 -4.84
CA ASN A 183 -15.42 1.40 -4.95
C ASN A 183 -14.69 1.63 -3.61
N LEU A 184 -13.63 0.86 -3.34
CA LEU A 184 -12.87 0.97 -2.10
C LEU A 184 -12.14 2.32 -1.96
N TYR A 185 -11.38 2.73 -2.98
CA TYR A 185 -10.57 3.95 -2.93
C TYR A 185 -11.35 5.21 -3.38
N ASP A 186 -12.25 5.07 -4.35
CA ASP A 186 -13.03 6.19 -4.90
C ASP A 186 -14.53 5.89 -4.82
N PRO A 187 -15.13 5.88 -3.60
CA PRO A 187 -16.49 5.38 -3.38
C PRO A 187 -17.55 6.11 -4.19
N PHE A 188 -17.34 7.39 -4.46
CA PHE A 188 -18.29 8.25 -5.18
C PHE A 188 -17.82 8.62 -6.61
N ASN A 189 -16.75 8.00 -7.11
CA ASN A 189 -16.14 8.30 -8.40
C ASN A 189 -15.82 9.80 -8.58
N PHE A 190 -15.16 10.42 -7.60
CA PHE A 190 -14.70 11.81 -7.68
C PHE A 190 -13.53 12.02 -8.65
N GLY A 191 -13.17 11.00 -9.45
CA GLY A 191 -12.04 11.06 -10.39
C GLY A 191 -10.70 10.98 -9.66
N MET A 192 -10.66 10.34 -8.50
CA MET A 192 -9.41 10.18 -7.74
C MET A 192 -8.39 9.32 -8.51
N ARG A 193 -8.88 8.42 -9.36
CA ARG A 193 -8.10 7.57 -10.26
C ARG A 193 -7.71 8.27 -11.58
N ASP A 194 -8.53 9.19 -12.06
CA ASP A 194 -8.37 9.86 -13.36
C ASP A 194 -7.48 11.11 -13.27
N ARG A 195 -6.27 10.93 -12.75
CA ARG A 195 -5.26 11.99 -12.67
C ARG A 195 -4.27 11.91 -13.82
N SER A 196 -3.72 13.05 -14.21
CA SER A 196 -2.61 13.09 -15.19
C SER A 196 -1.43 12.22 -14.73
N ALA A 197 -0.67 11.69 -15.68
CA ALA A 197 0.46 10.78 -15.41
C ALA A 197 1.47 11.40 -14.42
N GLU A 198 1.77 12.69 -14.56
CA GLU A 198 2.66 13.42 -13.65
C GLU A 198 2.11 13.51 -12.22
N LYS A 199 0.82 13.84 -12.07
CA LYS A 199 0.15 13.90 -10.75
C LYS A 199 0.10 12.52 -10.10
N ARG A 200 -0.10 11.47 -10.89
CA ARG A 200 -0.08 10.08 -10.43
C ARG A 200 1.31 9.67 -9.96
N ALA A 201 2.35 9.93 -10.76
CA ALA A 201 3.73 9.64 -10.39
C ALA A 201 4.15 10.35 -9.10
N ARG A 202 3.81 11.64 -8.96
CA ARG A 202 4.02 12.38 -7.71
C ARG A 202 3.24 11.77 -6.54
N GLY A 203 1.97 11.42 -6.76
CA GLY A 203 1.12 10.80 -5.74
C GLY A 203 1.68 9.48 -5.21
N LEU A 204 2.20 8.62 -6.10
CA LEU A 204 2.84 7.35 -5.72
C LEU A 204 4.08 7.55 -4.83
N LYS A 205 4.91 8.55 -5.16
CA LYS A 205 6.07 8.90 -4.31
C LYS A 205 5.63 9.39 -2.93
N SER A 206 4.62 10.26 -2.89
CA SER A 206 4.07 10.76 -1.62
C SER A 206 3.44 9.65 -0.79
N GLU A 207 2.75 8.70 -1.42
CA GLU A 207 2.16 7.53 -0.76
C GLU A 207 3.23 6.69 -0.04
N ILE A 208 4.34 6.39 -0.73
CA ILE A 208 5.44 5.60 -0.14
C ILE A 208 6.07 6.35 1.04
N LEU A 209 6.42 7.63 0.85
CA LEU A 209 7.09 8.41 1.90
C LEU A 209 6.20 8.63 3.13
N ASN A 210 4.92 8.96 2.91
CA ASN A 210 3.95 9.09 4.00
C ASN A 210 3.65 7.74 4.66
N GLY A 211 3.61 6.65 3.88
CA GLY A 211 3.49 5.30 4.38
C GLY A 211 4.64 4.92 5.31
N ARG A 212 5.89 5.13 4.88
CA ARG A 212 7.09 4.91 5.70
C ARG A 212 7.05 5.72 7.00
N ALA A 213 6.71 7.01 6.91
CA ALA A 213 6.59 7.87 8.08
C ALA A 213 5.49 7.38 9.04
N ALA A 214 4.33 6.97 8.51
CA ALA A 214 3.23 6.45 9.30
C ALA A 214 3.56 5.12 9.97
N MET A 215 4.33 4.24 9.32
CA MET A 215 4.80 2.99 9.94
C MET A 215 5.62 3.28 11.21
N PHE A 216 6.61 4.17 11.13
CA PHE A 216 7.37 4.57 12.32
C PHE A 216 6.48 5.31 13.34
N GLY A 217 5.55 6.15 12.88
CA GLY A 217 4.63 6.89 13.73
C GLY A 217 3.75 5.97 14.59
N ILE A 218 3.13 4.96 13.98
CA ILE A 218 2.25 4.04 14.72
C ILE A 218 3.03 3.15 15.69
N PHE A 219 4.23 2.68 15.31
CA PHE A 219 5.10 1.96 16.24
C PHE A 219 5.53 2.84 17.41
N GLY A 220 5.82 4.13 17.16
CA GLY A 220 6.10 5.10 18.22
C GLY A 220 4.93 5.27 19.18
N PHE A 221 3.69 5.38 18.67
CA PHE A 221 2.49 5.47 19.50
C PHE A 221 2.28 4.22 20.36
N ILE A 222 2.40 3.03 19.76
CA ILE A 222 2.22 1.76 20.48
C ILE A 222 3.32 1.57 21.53
N ALA A 223 4.57 1.91 21.20
CA ALA A 223 5.70 1.83 22.13
C ALA A 223 5.52 2.75 23.33
N GLU A 224 5.18 4.02 23.12
CA GLU A 224 4.92 4.98 24.21
C GLU A 224 3.72 4.55 25.06
N SER A 225 2.67 4.04 24.41
CA SER A 225 1.46 3.62 25.10
C SER A 225 1.72 2.44 26.04
N LYS A 226 2.61 1.51 25.65
CA LYS A 226 2.95 0.33 26.44
C LYS A 226 4.09 0.58 27.43
N VAL A 227 5.08 1.40 27.06
CA VAL A 227 6.25 1.75 27.88
C VAL A 227 6.35 3.27 27.94
N PRO A 228 5.79 3.89 29.00
CA PRO A 228 5.84 5.34 29.17
C PRO A 228 7.27 5.88 29.17
N GLY A 229 7.52 6.95 28.42
CA GLY A 229 8.84 7.56 28.26
C GLY A 229 9.74 6.91 27.21
N SER A 230 9.28 5.90 26.48
CA SER A 230 10.05 5.29 25.38
C SER A 230 10.19 6.21 24.16
N VAL A 231 9.27 7.15 23.97
CA VAL A 231 9.33 8.19 22.95
C VAL A 231 9.29 9.57 23.62
N PRO A 232 10.45 10.24 23.79
CA PRO A 232 10.55 11.48 24.57
C PRO A 232 9.62 12.62 24.13
N LEU A 233 9.28 12.69 22.84
CA LEU A 233 8.36 13.71 22.34
C LEU A 233 6.92 13.45 22.80
N LEU A 234 6.50 12.18 22.84
CA LEU A 234 5.13 11.81 23.17
C LEU A 234 4.87 11.78 24.67
N SER A 235 5.88 11.42 25.47
CA SER A 235 5.79 11.46 26.93
C SER A 235 5.56 12.86 27.50
N SER A 236 5.86 13.90 26.72
CA SER A 236 5.56 15.30 27.07
C SER A 236 4.07 15.65 26.97
N ILE A 237 3.23 14.78 26.38
CA ILE A 237 1.80 15.00 26.19
C ILE A 237 1.06 14.39 27.41
N PRO A 238 0.47 15.21 28.31
CA PRO A 238 -0.12 14.69 29.54
C PRO A 238 -1.33 13.78 29.33
N THR A 239 -2.00 13.91 28.19
CA THR A 239 -3.22 13.16 27.85
C THR A 239 -2.95 11.99 26.90
N PHE A 240 -1.68 11.58 26.73
CA PHE A 240 -1.36 10.47 25.85
C PHE A 240 -1.95 9.16 26.42
N PRO A 241 -2.66 8.34 25.62
CA PRO A 241 -3.30 7.14 26.13
C PRO A 241 -2.27 6.04 26.39
N HIS A 242 -2.27 5.51 27.60
CA HIS A 242 -1.47 4.35 27.99
C HIS A 242 -2.35 3.12 28.18
N SER A 243 -1.83 1.96 27.79
CA SER A 243 -2.58 0.71 27.88
C SER A 243 -1.65 -0.48 28.04
N ASP A 244 -2.08 -1.42 28.88
CA ASP A 244 -1.39 -2.69 29.07
C ASP A 244 -1.82 -3.81 28.11
N ILE A 245 -2.86 -3.58 27.31
CA ILE A 245 -3.35 -4.52 26.31
C ILE A 245 -2.23 -4.90 25.34
N ASN A 246 -2.07 -6.22 25.13
CA ASN A 246 -1.18 -6.72 24.09
C ASN A 246 -1.82 -6.48 22.72
N THR A 247 -1.30 -5.49 21.99
CA THR A 247 -1.77 -5.08 20.66
C THR A 247 -1.64 -6.17 19.58
N MET A 248 -0.86 -7.22 19.83
CA MET A 248 -0.69 -8.33 18.88
C MET A 248 -1.71 -9.46 19.08
N ILE A 249 -2.58 -9.37 20.09
CA ILE A 249 -3.62 -10.37 20.36
C ILE A 249 -4.95 -9.89 19.76
N PRO A 250 -5.48 -10.56 18.71
CA PRO A 250 -6.74 -10.16 18.08
C PRO A 250 -7.96 -10.50 18.94
N PHE A 251 -7.91 -11.61 19.70
CA PHE A 251 -8.97 -12.09 20.58
C PHE A 251 -8.41 -12.39 21.97
N SER A 252 -8.83 -11.61 22.97
CA SER A 252 -8.40 -11.80 24.36
C SER A 252 -9.18 -12.94 25.00
N GLY A 253 -8.69 -14.18 24.87
CA GLY A 253 -8.96 -15.34 25.74
C GLY A 253 -10.39 -15.88 25.87
N ASP A 254 -11.41 -15.12 25.50
CA ASP A 254 -12.81 -15.47 25.65
C ASP A 254 -13.49 -15.50 24.27
N PHE A 255 -13.85 -16.71 23.83
CA PHE A 255 -14.58 -16.96 22.58
C PHE A 255 -16.09 -17.03 22.79
N THR A 256 -16.61 -16.55 23.93
CA THR A 256 -18.06 -16.44 24.14
C THR A 256 -18.68 -15.49 23.10
N LEU A 257 -19.74 -15.96 22.46
CA LEU A 257 -20.38 -15.26 21.34
C LEU A 257 -21.22 -14.05 21.79
N LEU A 258 -21.50 -13.93 23.08
CA LEU A 258 -22.32 -12.88 23.69
C LEU A 258 -21.59 -12.31 24.93
N PRO A 259 -21.65 -10.99 25.18
CA PRO A 259 -21.19 -10.43 26.45
C PRO A 259 -22.02 -10.99 27.60
N GLN A 260 -21.37 -11.35 28.72
CA GLN A 260 -22.06 -11.63 29.99
C GLN A 260 -22.65 -10.35 30.58
#